data_AF-A0A969X745-F1
#
_entry.id   AF-A0A969X745-F1
#
_cell.length_a   1.000
_cell.length_b   1.000
_cell.length_c   1.000
_cell.angle_alpha   90.00
_cell.angle_beta   90.00
_cell.angle_gamma   90.00
#
_symmetry.space_group_name_H-M   'P 1'
#
loop_
_entity.id
_entity.type
_entity.pdbx_description
1 polymer ?
#
loop_
_entity_poly.entity_id
_entity_poly.type
_entity_poly.pdbx_seq_one_letter_code
_entity_poly.pdbx_strand_id
1 'polypeptide(L)'
;TTLFAHAFVATELIERYKVKVISMAPRFVGEFQKGIDYIGDLEEFDKQLVGHQAIAQQWGYKISFHSGSDKFAIFPSAARITGQRYHLKTAGTSWLEFVRQLSHDHTALFHELYNFSLENLENAKKNYHVNVTVDTCPNIDILKPDDYWKLLEDDNARQLLHINYGGILNFEEKGELVLKKRLYNILDNEEEAYHQIIRTHFQRHLKSLGMI
;
A
#
# COMPACT_ATOMS: atom_id res chain seq x y z
N THR A 1 -10.71 -9.01 -13.11
CA THR A 1 -10.40 -9.39 -14.49
C THR A 1 -10.65 -10.87 -14.63
N THR A 2 -11.55 -11.30 -15.50
CA THR A 2 -11.79 -12.73 -15.70
C THR A 2 -10.59 -13.41 -16.38
N LEU A 3 -10.46 -14.73 -16.24
CA LEU A 3 -9.43 -15.51 -16.93
C LEU A 3 -9.52 -15.34 -18.46
N PHE A 4 -10.74 -15.36 -18.99
CA PHE A 4 -10.99 -15.13 -20.42
C PHE A 4 -10.49 -13.76 -20.87
N ALA A 5 -10.82 -12.69 -20.15
CA ALA A 5 -10.36 -11.35 -20.49
C ALA A 5 -8.84 -11.22 -20.43
N HIS A 6 -8.19 -11.84 -19.43
CA HIS A 6 -6.74 -11.88 -19.34
C HIS A 6 -6.12 -12.59 -20.55
N ALA A 7 -6.59 -13.81 -20.88
CA ALA A 7 -6.09 -14.58 -22.01
C ALA A 7 -6.32 -13.86 -23.34
N PHE A 8 -7.50 -13.27 -23.55
CA PHE A 8 -7.82 -12.52 -24.76
C PHE A 8 -6.85 -11.33 -24.97
N VAL A 9 -6.65 -10.51 -23.94
CA VAL A 9 -5.73 -9.36 -24.01
C VAL A 9 -4.29 -9.82 -24.26
N ALA A 10 -3.84 -10.88 -23.57
CA ALA A 10 -2.49 -11.42 -23.76
C ALA A 10 -2.29 -11.93 -25.20
N THR A 11 -3.24 -12.70 -25.73
CA THR A 11 -3.20 -13.22 -27.10
C THR A 11 -3.17 -12.10 -28.13
N GLU A 12 -4.05 -11.09 -28.02
CA GLU A 12 -4.05 -9.99 -28.99
C GLU A 12 -2.72 -9.22 -28.95
N LEU A 13 -2.24 -8.84 -27.76
CA LEU A 13 -0.99 -8.08 -27.64
C LEU A 13 0.21 -8.85 -28.18
N ILE A 14 0.32 -10.14 -27.86
CA ILE A 14 1.54 -10.92 -28.10
C ILE A 14 1.50 -11.60 -29.46
N GLU A 15 0.39 -12.26 -29.82
CA GLU A 15 0.31 -13.02 -31.07
C GLU A 15 0.04 -12.14 -32.27
N ARG A 16 -0.87 -11.16 -32.13
CA ARG A 16 -1.26 -10.29 -33.25
C ARG A 16 -0.35 -9.08 -33.37
N TYR A 17 -0.12 -8.36 -32.27
CA TYR A 17 0.64 -7.10 -32.28
C TYR A 17 2.12 -7.26 -31.94
N LYS A 18 2.58 -8.47 -31.60
CA LYS A 18 3.99 -8.79 -31.29
C LYS A 18 4.59 -7.90 -30.20
N VAL A 19 3.77 -7.45 -29.24
CA VAL A 19 4.20 -6.63 -28.10
C VAL A 19 4.98 -7.50 -27.11
N LYS A 20 6.18 -7.04 -26.72
CA LYS A 20 6.97 -7.69 -25.67
C LYS A 20 6.43 -7.31 -24.29
N VAL A 21 5.61 -8.18 -23.70
CA VAL A 21 5.06 -7.98 -22.35
C VAL A 21 6.06 -8.46 -21.29
N ILE A 22 6.37 -7.60 -20.32
CA ILE A 22 7.23 -7.96 -19.17
C ILE A 22 6.40 -8.47 -17.99
N SER A 23 5.27 -7.81 -17.73
CA SER A 23 4.33 -8.20 -16.68
C SER A 23 2.93 -7.64 -16.94
N MET A 24 1.91 -8.32 -16.44
CA MET A 24 0.52 -7.89 -16.50
C MET A 24 -0.08 -7.81 -15.10
N ALA A 25 -0.84 -6.74 -14.83
CA ALA A 25 -1.50 -6.50 -13.54
C ALA A 25 -3.02 -6.65 -13.68
N PRO A 26 -3.59 -7.86 -13.58
CA PRO A 26 -5.03 -8.02 -13.56
C PRO A 26 -5.62 -7.42 -12.27
N ARG A 27 -6.90 -7.03 -12.33
CA ARG A 27 -7.68 -6.80 -11.11
C ARG A 27 -8.09 -8.18 -10.56
N PHE A 28 -7.54 -8.59 -9.44
CA PHE A 28 -7.91 -9.85 -8.78
C PHE A 28 -9.30 -9.79 -8.16
N VAL A 29 -9.82 -10.94 -7.74
CA VAL A 29 -10.99 -11.04 -6.86
C VAL A 29 -10.71 -10.47 -5.49
N GLY A 30 -11.77 -10.10 -4.77
CA GLY A 30 -11.67 -9.35 -3.53
C GLY A 30 -11.12 -7.95 -3.75
N GLU A 31 -10.48 -7.40 -2.72
CA GLU A 31 -10.05 -6.01 -2.71
C GLU A 31 -8.60 -5.84 -2.27
N PHE A 32 -7.91 -4.98 -3.02
CA PHE A 32 -6.51 -4.59 -2.79
C PHE A 32 -6.47 -3.11 -2.41
N GLN A 33 -7.08 -2.77 -1.28
CA GLN A 33 -7.12 -1.39 -0.80
C GLN A 33 -5.74 -0.93 -0.31
N LYS A 34 -5.54 0.39 -0.26
CA LYS A 34 -4.25 0.98 0.17
C LYS A 34 -4.08 0.83 1.68
N GLY A 35 -2.84 0.61 2.13
CA GLY A 35 -2.49 0.61 3.55
C GLY A 35 -2.90 -0.63 4.36
N ILE A 36 -3.75 -1.53 3.85
CA ILE A 36 -4.32 -2.65 4.62
C ILE A 36 -4.10 -4.01 3.94
N ASP A 37 -4.40 -5.11 4.62
CA ASP A 37 -4.31 -6.45 4.04
C ASP A 37 -5.43 -6.72 3.01
N TYR A 38 -5.39 -7.89 2.38
CA TYR A 38 -6.38 -8.36 1.42
C TYR A 38 -7.75 -8.55 2.08
N ILE A 39 -8.81 -8.11 1.41
CA ILE A 39 -10.20 -8.35 1.82
C ILE A 39 -10.85 -9.27 0.79
N GLY A 40 -11.24 -10.47 1.22
CA GLY A 40 -11.93 -11.44 0.38
C GLY A 40 -11.69 -12.89 0.79
N ASP A 41 -12.15 -13.81 -0.05
CA ASP A 41 -11.94 -15.25 0.11
C ASP A 41 -10.55 -15.64 -0.44
N LEU A 42 -9.68 -16.13 0.45
CA LEU A 42 -8.32 -16.55 0.12
C LEU A 42 -8.30 -17.80 -0.79
N GLU A 43 -9.27 -18.71 -0.65
CA GLU A 43 -9.33 -19.91 -1.50
C GLU A 43 -9.72 -19.54 -2.93
N GLU A 44 -10.68 -18.63 -3.09
CA GLU A 44 -11.07 -18.12 -4.41
C GLU A 44 -9.94 -17.27 -5.02
N PHE A 45 -9.22 -16.49 -4.22
CA PHE A 45 -8.01 -15.79 -4.67
C PHE A 45 -6.96 -16.76 -5.22
N ASP A 46 -6.64 -17.82 -4.48
CA ASP A 46 -5.68 -18.85 -4.88
C ASP A 46 -6.09 -19.51 -6.21
N LYS A 47 -7.36 -19.92 -6.29
CA LYS A 47 -7.91 -20.56 -7.49
C LYS A 47 -7.80 -19.67 -8.72
N GLN A 48 -8.12 -18.38 -8.61
CA GLN A 48 -7.99 -17.45 -9.74
C GLN A 48 -6.54 -17.12 -10.06
N LEU A 49 -5.68 -17.00 -9.05
CA LEU A 49 -4.26 -16.74 -9.26
C LEU A 49 -3.59 -17.89 -10.01
N VAL A 50 -3.95 -19.15 -9.75
CA VAL A 50 -3.48 -20.31 -10.54
C VAL A 50 -3.83 -20.14 -12.02
N GLY A 51 -5.06 -19.76 -12.33
CA GLY A 51 -5.49 -19.52 -13.72
C GLY A 51 -4.73 -18.37 -14.38
N HIS A 52 -4.60 -17.23 -13.67
CA HIS A 52 -3.85 -16.09 -14.18
C HIS A 52 -2.36 -16.41 -14.39
N GLN A 53 -1.76 -17.19 -13.49
CA GLN A 53 -0.38 -17.62 -13.61
C GLN A 53 -0.18 -18.57 -14.79
N ALA A 54 -1.10 -19.50 -15.03
CA ALA A 54 -1.02 -20.41 -16.19
C ALA A 54 -1.04 -19.62 -17.52
N ILE A 55 -1.90 -18.60 -17.61
CA ILE A 55 -1.93 -17.66 -18.74
C ILE A 55 -0.59 -16.93 -18.86
N ALA A 56 -0.03 -16.40 -17.76
CA ALA A 56 1.24 -15.69 -17.80
C ALA A 56 2.43 -16.58 -18.22
N GLN A 57 2.43 -17.84 -17.78
CA GLN A 57 3.45 -18.82 -18.12
C GLN A 57 3.47 -19.16 -19.61
N GLN A 58 2.31 -19.20 -20.28
CA GLN A 58 2.21 -19.49 -21.71
C GLN A 58 3.10 -18.57 -22.56
N TRP A 59 3.23 -17.29 -22.17
CA TRP A 59 4.06 -16.31 -22.89
C TRP A 59 5.25 -15.77 -22.07
N GLY A 60 5.51 -16.34 -20.89
CA GLY A 60 6.69 -16.03 -20.09
C GLY A 60 6.74 -14.64 -19.44
N TYR A 61 5.62 -13.90 -19.35
CA TYR A 61 5.58 -12.66 -18.56
C TYR A 61 5.26 -12.93 -17.09
N LYS A 62 5.41 -11.91 -16.24
CA LYS A 62 5.14 -12.02 -14.80
C LYS A 62 3.75 -11.52 -14.43
N ILE A 63 3.15 -12.09 -13.39
CA ILE A 63 2.02 -11.46 -12.71
C ILE A 63 2.52 -10.27 -11.89
N SER A 64 1.86 -9.12 -12.04
CA SER A 64 2.15 -7.89 -11.32
C SER A 64 1.05 -7.56 -10.31
N PHE A 65 1.40 -7.54 -9.03
CA PHE A 65 0.53 -7.18 -7.92
C PHE A 65 0.63 -5.67 -7.64
N HIS A 66 -0.43 -4.95 -7.99
CA HIS A 66 -0.58 -3.52 -7.66
C HIS A 66 -1.26 -3.35 -6.29
N SER A 67 -1.01 -2.22 -5.62
CA SER A 67 -1.38 -2.05 -4.20
C SER A 67 -0.87 -3.21 -3.34
N GLY A 68 0.33 -3.70 -3.67
CA GLY A 68 0.85 -4.96 -3.16
C GLY A 68 1.50 -4.86 -1.79
N SER A 69 1.71 -3.65 -1.25
CA SER A 69 2.17 -3.53 0.13
C SER A 69 1.11 -4.01 1.11
N ASP A 70 1.59 -4.55 2.23
CA ASP A 70 0.79 -4.95 3.39
C ASP A 70 -0.22 -6.09 3.12
N LYS A 71 -0.14 -6.74 1.96
CA LYS A 71 -1.01 -7.87 1.57
C LYS A 71 -0.49 -9.21 2.12
N PHE A 72 -0.18 -9.23 3.42
CA PHE A 72 0.49 -10.36 4.06
C PHE A 72 -0.26 -11.68 3.93
N ALA A 73 -1.60 -11.66 3.98
CA ALA A 73 -2.43 -12.86 3.85
C ALA A 73 -2.24 -13.59 2.50
N ILE A 74 -1.97 -12.86 1.41
CA ILE A 74 -1.83 -13.45 0.07
C ILE A 74 -0.37 -13.67 -0.36
N PHE A 75 0.62 -13.15 0.37
CA PHE A 75 2.03 -13.31 -0.01
C PHE A 75 2.48 -14.78 -0.11
N PRO A 76 2.09 -15.69 0.81
CA PRO A 76 2.43 -17.11 0.66
C PRO A 76 1.90 -17.71 -0.65
N SER A 77 0.66 -17.38 -1.01
CA SER A 77 0.03 -17.83 -2.26
C SER A 77 0.69 -17.22 -3.48
N ALA A 78 0.97 -15.91 -3.45
CA ALA A 78 1.69 -15.21 -4.50
C ALA A 78 3.05 -15.86 -4.77
N ALA A 79 3.83 -16.12 -3.71
CA ALA A 79 5.15 -16.75 -3.81
C ALA A 79 5.07 -18.17 -4.37
N ARG A 80 4.20 -19.01 -3.78
CA ARG A 80 4.04 -20.43 -4.14
C ARG A 80 3.52 -20.60 -5.56
N ILE A 81 2.41 -19.95 -5.90
CA ILE A 81 1.71 -20.18 -7.18
C ILE A 81 2.53 -19.64 -8.35
N THR A 82 3.18 -18.49 -8.19
CA THR A 82 3.97 -17.89 -9.27
C THR A 82 5.40 -18.42 -9.35
N GLY A 83 5.81 -19.33 -8.45
CA GLY A 83 7.17 -19.85 -8.38
C GLY A 83 8.19 -18.73 -8.14
N GLN A 84 7.85 -17.77 -7.28
CA GLN A 84 8.62 -16.56 -7.00
C GLN A 84 8.91 -15.65 -8.21
N ARG A 85 8.21 -15.86 -9.33
CA ARG A 85 8.38 -15.07 -10.56
C ARG A 85 7.25 -14.05 -10.75
N TYR A 86 7.23 -13.05 -9.87
CA TYR A 86 6.22 -11.98 -9.87
C TYR A 86 6.84 -10.58 -9.93
N HIS A 87 5.97 -9.58 -9.96
CA HIS A 87 6.32 -8.19 -9.68
C HIS A 87 5.37 -7.68 -8.59
N LEU A 88 5.90 -7.13 -7.50
CA LEU A 88 5.12 -6.51 -6.45
C LEU A 88 5.38 -5.01 -6.45
N LYS A 89 4.32 -4.19 -6.45
CA LYS A 89 4.45 -2.73 -6.32
C LYS A 89 4.05 -2.27 -4.92
N THR A 90 5.01 -1.67 -4.24
CA THR A 90 4.82 -0.90 -3.02
C THR A 90 5.04 0.59 -3.32
N ALA A 91 4.50 1.48 -2.49
CA ALA A 91 4.74 2.92 -2.57
C ALA A 91 4.37 3.58 -1.25
N GLY A 92 3.07 3.77 -0.99
CA GLY A 92 2.59 4.52 0.17
C GLY A 92 2.82 3.86 1.54
N THR A 93 3.18 2.57 1.58
CA THR A 93 3.58 1.96 2.85
C THR A 93 4.88 2.56 3.41
N SER A 94 5.82 2.98 2.56
CA SER A 94 7.02 3.69 3.01
C SER A 94 6.67 5.02 3.68
N TRP A 95 5.64 5.71 3.17
CA TRP A 95 5.08 6.89 3.83
C TRP A 95 4.47 6.53 5.19
N LEU A 96 3.68 5.46 5.28
CA LEU A 96 3.10 5.02 6.56
C LEU A 96 4.15 4.64 7.59
N GLU A 97 5.27 4.06 7.18
CA GLU A 97 6.38 3.72 8.08
C GLU A 97 7.09 4.97 8.61
N PHE A 98 7.24 6.02 7.80
CA PHE A 98 7.69 7.31 8.32
C PHE A 98 6.68 7.91 9.29
N VAL A 99 5.39 7.89 8.96
CA VAL A 99 4.34 8.36 9.87
C VAL A 99 4.31 7.56 11.17
N ARG A 100 4.64 6.26 11.14
CA ARG A 100 4.80 5.41 12.33
C ARG A 100 5.94 5.92 13.22
N GLN A 101 7.07 6.33 12.66
CA GLN A 101 8.15 6.97 13.44
C GLN A 101 7.64 8.22 14.16
N LEU A 102 6.91 9.08 13.45
CA LEU A 102 6.34 10.31 14.04
C LEU A 102 5.38 10.00 15.20
N SER A 103 4.63 8.90 15.13
CA SER A 103 3.73 8.48 16.21
C SER A 103 4.45 8.08 17.50
N HIS A 104 5.76 7.82 17.46
CA HIS A 104 6.59 7.57 18.63
C HIS A 104 7.38 8.81 19.04
N ASP A 105 8.10 9.42 18.09
CA ASP A 105 9.16 10.37 18.41
C ASP A 105 8.70 11.83 18.28
N HIS A 106 7.66 12.08 17.48
CA HIS A 106 7.15 13.41 17.13
C HIS A 106 5.63 13.49 17.32
N THR A 107 5.14 13.02 18.46
CA THR A 107 3.71 12.79 18.74
C THR A 107 2.82 14.01 18.50
N ALA A 108 3.33 15.22 18.77
CA ALA A 108 2.60 16.46 18.50
C ALA A 108 2.39 16.69 16.99
N LEU A 109 3.42 16.46 16.16
CA LEU A 109 3.27 16.53 14.70
C LEU A 109 2.38 15.39 14.21
N PHE A 110 2.52 14.18 14.76
CA PHE A 110 1.64 13.07 14.40
C PHE A 110 0.16 13.38 14.66
N HIS A 111 -0.17 13.97 15.82
CA HIS A 111 -1.54 14.40 16.15
C HIS A 111 -2.09 15.42 15.15
N GLU A 112 -1.26 16.40 14.79
CA GLU A 112 -1.59 17.39 13.75
C GLU A 112 -1.86 16.74 12.39
N LEU A 113 -1.01 15.80 11.95
CA LEU A 113 -1.20 15.07 10.69
C LEU A 113 -2.48 14.21 10.70
N TYR A 114 -2.78 13.57 11.83
CA TYR A 114 -3.97 12.75 11.98
C TYR A 114 -5.24 13.60 11.86
N ASN A 115 -5.31 14.71 12.60
CA ASN A 115 -6.45 15.63 12.53
C ASN A 115 -6.58 16.31 11.17
N PHE A 116 -5.47 16.75 10.56
CA PHE A 116 -5.47 17.23 9.19
C PHE A 116 -6.07 16.18 8.24
N SER A 117 -5.70 14.91 8.42
CA SER A 117 -6.20 13.82 7.57
C SER A 117 -7.70 13.57 7.78
N LEU A 118 -8.21 13.66 9.01
CA LEU A 118 -9.65 13.57 9.31
C LEU A 118 -10.43 14.69 8.61
N GLU A 119 -9.97 15.94 8.74
CA GLU A 119 -10.60 17.12 8.14
C GLU A 119 -10.61 17.07 6.60
N ASN A 120 -9.57 16.47 6.00
CA ASN A 120 -9.38 16.41 4.55
C ASN A 120 -9.79 15.08 3.90
N LEU A 121 -10.36 14.15 4.68
CA LEU A 121 -10.66 12.79 4.23
C LEU A 121 -11.49 12.76 2.94
N GLU A 122 -12.58 13.51 2.88
CA GLU A 122 -13.48 13.53 1.72
C GLU A 122 -12.80 14.06 0.45
N ASN A 123 -11.85 14.98 0.59
CA ASN A 123 -11.07 15.44 -0.54
C ASN A 123 -10.09 14.36 -1.03
N ALA A 124 -9.44 13.65 -0.10
CA ALA A 124 -8.52 12.57 -0.45
C ALA A 124 -9.23 11.39 -1.13
N LYS A 125 -10.45 11.04 -0.71
CA LYS A 125 -11.27 9.96 -1.31
C LYS A 125 -11.59 10.17 -2.79
N LYS A 126 -11.52 11.41 -3.31
CA LYS A 126 -11.69 11.67 -4.76
C LYS A 126 -10.65 10.95 -5.62
N ASN A 127 -9.46 10.68 -5.07
CA ASN A 127 -8.34 10.08 -5.79
C ASN A 127 -8.10 8.60 -5.42
N TYR A 128 -8.80 8.09 -4.39
CA TYR A 128 -8.55 6.76 -3.82
C TYR A 128 -9.84 6.04 -3.51
N HIS A 129 -9.92 4.77 -3.91
CA HIS A 129 -11.02 3.89 -3.52
C HIS A 129 -10.70 3.25 -2.16
N VAL A 130 -11.33 3.76 -1.09
CA VAL A 130 -11.23 3.29 0.29
C VAL A 130 -12.58 3.42 0.98
N ASN A 131 -12.84 2.58 1.99
CA ASN A 131 -14.13 2.55 2.70
C ASN A 131 -14.14 3.38 4.00
N VAL A 132 -12.98 3.87 4.44
CA VAL A 132 -12.85 4.67 5.66
C VAL A 132 -13.78 5.89 5.68
N THR A 133 -14.38 6.14 6.84
CA THR A 133 -15.10 7.36 7.21
C THR A 133 -14.49 7.94 8.50
N VAL A 134 -14.81 9.21 8.80
CA VAL A 134 -14.40 9.85 10.06
C VAL A 134 -14.88 9.02 11.26
N ASP A 135 -16.12 8.53 11.23
CA ASP A 135 -16.71 7.76 12.34
C ASP A 135 -16.07 6.39 12.54
N THR A 136 -15.48 5.81 11.50
CA THR A 136 -14.76 4.52 11.60
C THR A 136 -13.32 4.69 12.10
N CYS A 137 -12.78 5.91 12.10
CA CYS A 137 -11.43 6.18 12.58
C CYS A 137 -11.42 6.27 14.11
N PRO A 138 -10.43 5.68 14.80
CA PRO A 138 -10.30 5.88 16.23
C PRO A 138 -10.12 7.36 16.57
N ASN A 139 -10.76 7.81 17.65
CA ASN A 139 -10.56 9.17 18.14
C ASN A 139 -9.18 9.29 18.78
N ILE A 140 -8.32 10.14 18.23
CA ILE A 140 -6.97 10.33 18.75
C ILE A 140 -6.96 11.04 20.12
N ASP A 141 -7.97 11.85 20.43
CA ASP A 141 -8.03 12.65 21.65
C ASP A 141 -8.33 11.82 22.92
N ILE A 142 -8.76 10.56 22.77
CA ILE A 142 -8.92 9.63 23.88
C ILE A 142 -7.64 8.80 24.15
N LEU A 143 -6.65 8.87 23.25
CA LEU A 143 -5.39 8.17 23.39
C LEU A 143 -4.35 9.07 24.07
N LYS A 144 -3.43 8.47 24.80
CA LYS A 144 -2.23 9.16 25.25
C LYS A 144 -1.23 9.24 24.09
N PRO A 145 -0.35 10.26 24.03
CA PRO A 145 0.69 10.36 23.00
C PRO A 145 1.51 9.07 22.85
N ASP A 146 1.86 8.40 23.95
CA ASP A 146 2.61 7.14 23.97
C ASP A 146 1.87 5.96 23.31
N ASP A 147 0.56 6.11 23.05
CA ASP A 147 -0.31 5.11 22.44
C ASP A 147 -0.66 5.43 20.97
N TYR A 148 -0.20 6.55 20.41
CA TYR A 148 -0.52 6.95 19.04
C TYR A 148 -0.09 5.95 17.97
N TRP A 149 0.99 5.19 18.22
CA TRP A 149 1.44 4.13 17.32
C TRP A 149 0.39 3.04 17.07
N LYS A 150 -0.56 2.84 18.00
CA LYS A 150 -1.67 1.89 17.84
C LYS A 150 -2.60 2.27 16.70
N LEU A 151 -2.67 3.56 16.35
CA LEU A 151 -3.43 4.01 15.17
C LEU A 151 -2.84 3.46 13.87
N LEU A 152 -1.55 3.12 13.83
CA LEU A 152 -0.92 2.49 12.68
C LEU A 152 -1.07 0.95 12.67
N GLU A 153 -1.82 0.40 13.63
CA GLU A 153 -2.29 -0.99 13.66
C GLU A 153 -3.78 -1.10 13.25
N ASP A 154 -4.52 0.00 13.27
CA ASP A 154 -5.91 0.08 12.83
C ASP A 154 -6.01 0.34 11.32
N ASP A 155 -6.80 -0.46 10.62
CA ASP A 155 -6.95 -0.38 9.17
C ASP A 155 -7.52 0.96 8.71
N ASN A 156 -8.50 1.54 9.43
CA ASN A 156 -9.13 2.80 9.05
C ASN A 156 -8.15 3.97 9.21
N ALA A 157 -7.45 4.04 10.34
CA ALA A 157 -6.43 5.06 10.59
C ALA A 157 -5.25 4.96 9.61
N ARG A 158 -4.81 3.74 9.28
CA ARG A 158 -3.80 3.52 8.23
C ARG A 158 -4.27 4.02 6.87
N GLN A 159 -5.51 3.73 6.48
CA GLN A 159 -6.08 4.24 5.23
C GLN A 159 -6.16 5.76 5.20
N LEU A 160 -6.68 6.35 6.27
CA LEU A 160 -6.80 7.79 6.46
C LEU A 160 -5.47 8.51 6.21
N LEU A 161 -4.41 8.05 6.88
CA LEU A 161 -3.06 8.60 6.76
C LEU A 161 -2.43 8.30 5.40
N HIS A 162 -2.69 7.12 4.84
CA HIS A 162 -2.13 6.71 3.55
C HIS A 162 -2.65 7.59 2.41
N ILE A 163 -3.95 7.91 2.37
CA ILE A 163 -4.53 8.64 1.22
C ILE A 163 -4.28 10.15 1.31
N ASN A 164 -4.02 10.68 2.50
CA ASN A 164 -3.84 12.11 2.73
C ASN A 164 -2.41 12.64 2.54
N TYR A 165 -1.42 11.78 2.23
CA TYR A 165 -0.03 12.22 2.02
C TYR A 165 0.09 13.40 1.03
N GLY A 166 -0.69 13.39 -0.05
CA GLY A 166 -0.69 14.47 -1.04
C GLY A 166 -1.28 15.78 -0.49
N GLY A 167 -2.30 15.71 0.35
CA GLY A 167 -2.85 16.89 1.03
C GLY A 167 -1.85 17.46 2.04
N ILE A 168 -1.23 16.59 2.84
CA ILE A 168 -0.22 16.96 3.84
C ILE A 168 0.99 17.64 3.19
N LEU A 169 1.55 17.01 2.14
CA LEU A 169 2.77 17.51 1.50
C LEU A 169 2.55 18.76 0.64
N ASN A 170 1.30 19.06 0.29
CA ASN A 170 0.92 20.26 -0.46
C ASN A 170 0.16 21.28 0.42
N PHE A 171 0.13 21.09 1.74
CA PHE A 171 -0.50 22.05 2.63
C PHE A 171 0.34 23.32 2.71
N GLU A 172 -0.26 24.44 2.29
CA GLU A 172 0.37 25.75 2.25
C GLU A 172 -0.19 26.67 3.32
N GLU A 173 0.70 27.36 4.03
CA GLU A 173 0.35 28.49 4.88
C GLU A 173 1.22 29.68 4.48
N LYS A 174 0.60 30.81 4.14
CA LYS A 174 1.29 32.04 3.68
C LYS A 174 2.29 31.80 2.52
N GLY A 175 1.95 30.87 1.62
CA GLY A 175 2.75 30.53 0.45
C GLY A 175 3.89 29.54 0.70
N GLU A 176 3.98 28.96 1.90
CA GLU A 176 5.02 27.99 2.27
C GLU A 176 4.42 26.61 2.54
N LEU A 177 5.10 25.55 2.08
CA LEU A 177 4.72 24.16 2.32
C LEU A 177 5.11 23.72 3.75
N VAL A 178 4.37 24.21 4.75
CA VAL A 178 4.76 24.15 6.17
C VAL A 178 4.93 22.73 6.71
N LEU A 179 3.98 21.83 6.43
CA LEU A 179 4.06 20.44 6.89
C LEU A 179 5.18 19.69 6.17
N LYS A 180 5.31 19.87 4.85
CA LYS A 180 6.39 19.28 4.07
C LYS A 180 7.75 19.68 4.61
N LYS A 181 7.98 20.98 4.88
CA LYS A 181 9.27 21.47 5.39
C LYS A 181 9.63 20.82 6.74
N ARG A 182 8.66 20.71 7.65
CA ARG A 182 8.85 20.06 8.96
C ARG A 182 9.18 18.57 8.81
N LEU A 183 8.43 17.87 7.97
CA LEU A 183 8.63 16.44 7.70
C LEU A 183 10.00 16.15 7.08
N TYR A 184 10.42 16.94 6.10
CA TYR A 184 11.73 16.78 5.47
C TYR A 184 12.87 17.12 6.42
N ASN A 185 12.72 18.13 7.28
CA ASN A 185 13.72 18.41 8.31
C ASN A 185 13.88 17.23 9.29
N ILE A 186 12.81 16.51 9.62
CA ILE A 186 12.93 15.28 10.44
C ILE A 186 13.67 14.21 9.66
N LEU A 187 13.31 13.95 8.39
CA LEU A 187 14.00 12.98 7.56
C LEU A 187 15.51 13.27 7.40
N ASP A 188 15.88 14.53 7.19
CA ASP A 188 17.27 14.96 7.03
C ASP A 188 18.09 14.77 8.32
N ASN A 189 17.46 14.92 9.49
CA ASN A 189 18.13 14.77 10.80
C ASN A 189 18.08 13.34 11.36
N GLU A 190 17.12 12.53 10.93
CA GLU A 190 16.84 11.18 11.44
C GLU A 190 16.88 10.11 10.33
N GLU A 191 17.70 10.33 9.30
CA GLU A 191 17.77 9.48 8.10
C GLU A 191 18.01 7.99 8.43
N GLU A 192 18.96 7.69 9.33
CA GLU A 192 19.26 6.30 9.67
C GLU A 192 18.11 5.61 10.43
N ALA A 193 17.37 6.36 11.26
CA ALA A 193 16.18 5.84 11.93
C ALA A 193 15.12 5.45 10.90
N TYR A 194 14.85 6.32 9.91
CA TYR A 194 13.95 6.02 8.81
C TYR A 194 14.42 4.81 7.99
N HIS A 195 15.71 4.75 7.63
CA HIS A 195 16.29 3.61 6.93
C HIS A 195 16.10 2.29 7.68
N GLN A 196 16.28 2.29 9.00
CA GLN A 196 16.10 1.09 9.81
C GLN A 196 14.64 0.62 9.85
N ILE A 197 13.68 1.54 9.92
CA ILE A 197 12.25 1.21 9.86
C ILE A 197 11.89 0.61 8.50
N ILE A 198 12.29 1.28 7.42
CA ILE A 198 12.08 0.81 6.03
C ILE A 198 12.70 -0.58 5.81
N ARG A 199 13.93 -0.78 6.30
CA ARG A 199 14.62 -2.07 6.24
C ARG A 199 13.82 -3.15 6.94
N THR A 200 13.35 -2.90 8.16
CA THR A 200 12.55 -3.86 8.94
C THR A 200 11.24 -4.19 8.24
N HIS A 201 10.53 -3.18 7.75
CA HIS A 201 9.25 -3.32 7.06
C HIS A 201 9.37 -4.13 5.75
N PHE A 202 10.39 -3.84 4.93
CA PHE A 202 10.60 -4.61 3.69
C PHE A 202 11.22 -5.98 3.93
N GLN A 203 11.99 -6.19 4.99
CA GLN A 203 12.40 -7.54 5.38
C GLN A 203 11.19 -8.41 5.70
N ARG A 204 10.19 -7.88 6.39
CA ARG A 204 8.93 -8.61 6.64
C ARG A 204 8.23 -8.98 5.32
N HIS A 205 8.16 -8.05 4.36
CA HIS A 205 7.60 -8.32 3.04
C HIS A 205 8.37 -9.43 2.31
N LEU A 206 9.69 -9.30 2.21
CA LEU A 206 10.55 -10.26 1.50
C LEU A 206 10.49 -11.66 2.12
N LYS A 207 10.49 -11.76 3.46
CA LYS A 207 10.31 -13.03 4.20
C LYS A 207 8.96 -13.67 3.90
N SER A 208 7.88 -12.88 3.98
CA SER A 208 6.50 -13.37 3.74
C SER A 208 6.29 -13.83 2.29
N LEU A 209 7.10 -13.30 1.38
CA LEU A 209 7.17 -13.66 -0.03
C LEU A 209 8.17 -14.79 -0.32
N GLY A 210 8.84 -15.33 0.70
CA GLY A 210 9.77 -16.45 0.58
C GLY A 210 11.08 -16.12 -0.16
N MET A 211 11.50 -14.85 -0.18
CA MET A 211 12.72 -14.41 -0.88
C MET A 211 13.99 -14.46 -0.02
N ILE A 212 13.84 -14.33 1.31
CA ILE A 212 14.93 -14.34 2.31
C ILE A 212 14.51 -15.08 3.57
#